data_AF-A0A0G4PSI3-F1
#
_entry.id   AF-A0A0G4PSI3-F1
#
_cell.length_a   1.000
_cell.length_b   1.000
_cell.length_c   1.000
_cell.angle_alpha   90.00
_cell.angle_beta   90.00
_cell.angle_gamma   90.00
#
_symmetry.space_group_name_H-M   'P 1'
#
loop_
_entity.id
_entity.type
_entity.pdbx_description
1 polymer ?
#
loop_
_entity_poly.entity_id
_entity_poly.type
_entity_poly.pdbx_seq_one_letter_code
_entity_poly.pdbx_strand_id
1 'polypeptide(L)'
;MACVAILVSSRNQLASFLQQCEDSPQQNAFSPRIPRGYRVRQKESFVLGRVLKMTCTLSADYIRDWTGFQPLQEPVGNYLCVFVLGWSYILSARMVALRRTTTDDKVVYINNHAQWGRLQGTEASNYLDLDIGSNDVAEVRWWAAILAEGRGWKATLTRDGKQYYPPWECHLDGSLFRLWHCVHIPPSTSVFEPPSAADAHEYLCNFAQLHDAFDQLIGAFAATITLPSHNRFGASITLPKPINRPRLGRNTESIYTTQIPTTTELPHFMALSCTSGLVASRLLASFWEPDIPCNLASQWLTPMREAASPFIHSKNIHPIIIAMSQHRPNIASIWLGSAITGLLPRVFEVSRSFLPTVCSEAAVWTSSPQSFMDPQYHHMAPVKNIDGLDMIPREDEFRLLFITDEDSQAYGNPPISPYPPFGLVNVQNTSLGVRLHLPCDHRPEYHSWEWVCENGKGLSDFGMSYGLKLPKATSIVDILPSASIVTAITIPPVSGASLVQPITDQEFDESVSEIATRNLFSWTFFAEGVRAEEKVL
;
A
#
# COMPACT_ATOMS: atom_id res chain seq x y z
N MET A 1 -14.50 -3.58 14.50
CA MET A 1 -15.21 -2.62 13.63
C MET A 1 -14.98 -3.07 12.20
N ALA A 2 -16.02 -3.13 11.39
CA ALA A 2 -15.88 -3.50 9.99
C ALA A 2 -16.49 -2.44 9.10
N CYS A 3 -15.92 -2.31 7.92
CA CYS A 3 -16.32 -1.29 6.97
C CYS A 3 -16.67 -1.94 5.64
N VAL A 4 -17.69 -1.42 4.99
CA VAL A 4 -18.15 -1.82 3.66
C VAL A 4 -17.87 -0.64 2.74
N ALA A 5 -17.15 -0.87 1.64
CA ALA A 5 -17.13 0.08 0.55
C ALA A 5 -18.36 -0.16 -0.33
N ILE A 6 -19.14 0.90 -0.55
CA ILE A 6 -20.25 0.86 -1.51
C ILE A 6 -19.72 1.30 -2.87
N LEU A 7 -19.87 0.41 -3.86
CA LEU A 7 -19.69 0.73 -5.27
C LEU A 7 -21.07 0.96 -5.89
N VAL A 8 -21.30 2.14 -6.47
CA VAL A 8 -22.54 2.51 -7.15
C VAL A 8 -22.34 2.37 -8.65
N SER A 9 -23.27 1.71 -9.34
CA SER A 9 -23.30 1.71 -10.80
C SER A 9 -24.08 2.91 -11.33
N SER A 10 -23.42 3.80 -12.10
CA SER A 10 -24.09 4.92 -12.78
C SER A 10 -24.66 4.48 -14.14
N ARG A 11 -25.78 5.08 -14.58
CA ARG A 11 -26.52 4.72 -15.80
C ARG A 11 -26.61 5.94 -16.71
N ASN A 12 -26.22 5.83 -17.98
CA ASN A 12 -26.56 6.79 -19.05
C ASN A 12 -27.28 6.08 -20.21
N GLN A 13 -28.56 6.43 -20.36
CA GLN A 13 -29.50 6.26 -21.49
C GLN A 13 -29.60 4.93 -22.26
N LEU A 14 -30.83 4.36 -22.27
CA LEU A 14 -31.46 3.91 -23.51
C LEU A 14 -33.00 3.87 -23.36
N ALA A 15 -33.64 4.90 -23.90
CA ALA A 15 -35.05 4.92 -24.26
C ALA A 15 -35.12 4.75 -25.78
N SER A 16 -35.32 3.52 -26.27
CA SER A 16 -35.75 3.27 -27.65
C SER A 16 -35.95 1.78 -28.01
N PHE A 17 -35.74 0.81 -27.12
CA PHE A 17 -35.92 -0.61 -27.47
C PHE A 17 -37.28 -1.23 -27.09
N LEU A 18 -38.17 -0.47 -26.42
CA LEU A 18 -39.47 -1.01 -25.95
C LEU A 18 -40.68 -0.57 -26.79
N GLN A 19 -40.48 -0.01 -27.99
CA GLN A 19 -41.60 0.47 -28.82
C GLN A 19 -42.02 -0.48 -29.95
N GLN A 20 -41.55 -1.73 -29.96
CA GLN A 20 -41.95 -2.75 -30.94
C GLN A 20 -42.71 -3.94 -30.34
N CYS A 21 -43.12 -3.87 -29.06
CA CYS A 21 -43.94 -4.91 -28.42
C CYS A 21 -45.24 -4.39 -27.79
N GLU A 22 -45.73 -3.19 -28.16
CA GLU A 22 -46.90 -2.55 -27.55
C GLU A 22 -48.23 -2.70 -28.32
N ASP A 23 -48.33 -3.60 -29.31
CA ASP A 23 -49.61 -3.93 -29.94
C ASP A 23 -50.29 -5.14 -29.27
N SER A 24 -50.61 -5.03 -27.98
CA SER A 24 -51.70 -5.81 -27.36
C SER A 24 -52.20 -5.17 -26.05
N PRO A 25 -53.51 -4.85 -25.92
CA PRO A 25 -54.00 -4.04 -24.82
C PRO A 25 -54.46 -4.91 -23.65
N GLN A 26 -53.72 -4.84 -22.54
CA GLN A 26 -54.31 -4.90 -21.19
C GLN A 26 -53.32 -4.32 -20.17
N GLN A 27 -53.60 -3.07 -19.78
CA GLN A 27 -52.86 -2.33 -18.75
C GLN A 27 -53.05 -2.99 -17.38
N ASN A 28 -51.94 -3.33 -16.73
CA ASN A 28 -51.76 -3.06 -15.31
C ASN A 28 -50.35 -2.49 -15.14
N ALA A 29 -50.30 -1.26 -14.61
CA ALA A 29 -49.12 -0.44 -14.49
C ALA A 29 -48.06 -1.12 -13.60
N PHE A 30 -47.00 -1.62 -14.24
CA PHE A 30 -45.69 -1.80 -13.61
C PHE A 30 -44.67 -1.01 -14.43
N SER A 31 -44.40 0.22 -14.00
CA SER A 31 -43.13 0.88 -14.30
C SER A 31 -42.09 0.36 -13.31
N PRO A 32 -41.09 -0.45 -13.69
CA PRO A 32 -39.93 -0.59 -12.86
C PRO A 32 -39.03 0.63 -13.14
N ARG A 33 -39.16 1.66 -12.30
CA ARG A 33 -37.99 2.49 -12.00
C ARG A 33 -37.00 1.55 -11.31
N ILE A 34 -36.10 0.94 -12.07
CA ILE A 34 -35.00 0.15 -11.53
C ILE A 34 -34.15 1.13 -10.70
N PRO A 35 -34.04 0.96 -9.36
CA PRO A 35 -33.27 1.85 -8.50
C PRO A 35 -31.78 1.81 -8.87
N ARG A 36 -31.00 2.79 -8.40
CA ARG A 36 -29.54 2.62 -8.34
C ARG A 36 -29.25 1.35 -7.53
N GLY A 37 -28.66 0.33 -8.14
CA GLY A 37 -28.18 -0.85 -7.42
C GLY A 37 -27.03 -0.42 -6.51
N TYR A 38 -27.21 -0.59 -5.20
CA TYR A 38 -26.15 -0.41 -4.21
C TYR A 38 -25.47 -1.75 -4.02
N ARG A 39 -24.19 -1.85 -4.37
CA ARG A 39 -23.42 -3.05 -4.07
C ARG A 39 -22.67 -2.88 -2.76
N VAL A 40 -22.98 -3.72 -1.78
CA VAL A 40 -22.32 -3.79 -0.49
C VAL A 40 -21.16 -4.79 -0.62
N ARG A 41 -19.92 -4.32 -0.71
CA ARG A 41 -18.78 -5.23 -0.69
C ARG A 41 -18.64 -5.91 0.67
N GLN A 42 -18.11 -7.13 0.68
CA GLN A 42 -17.80 -7.90 1.87
C GLN A 42 -17.04 -7.11 2.94
N LYS A 43 -17.36 -7.42 4.20
CA LYS A 43 -16.83 -6.86 5.44
C LYS A 43 -15.29 -6.75 5.46
N GLU A 44 -14.75 -5.55 5.24
CA GLU A 44 -13.32 -5.29 5.42
C GLU A 44 -12.98 -5.15 6.91
N SER A 45 -11.85 -5.73 7.30
CA SER A 45 -11.37 -5.70 8.70
C SER A 45 -10.14 -4.81 8.83
N PHE A 46 -10.18 -3.91 9.81
CA PHE A 46 -9.04 -3.10 10.20
C PHE A 46 -8.28 -3.80 11.32
N VAL A 47 -6.98 -4.03 11.12
CA VAL A 47 -6.12 -4.56 12.17
C VAL A 47 -5.74 -3.41 13.09
N LEU A 48 -6.52 -3.21 14.15
CA LEU A 48 -6.29 -2.10 15.11
C LEU A 48 -5.24 -2.42 16.17
N GLY A 49 -4.83 -3.67 16.28
CA GLY A 49 -3.74 -4.08 17.14
C GLY A 49 -3.43 -5.57 17.04
N ARG A 50 -2.25 -5.94 17.53
CA ARG A 50 -1.66 -7.27 17.41
C ARG A 50 -1.23 -7.82 18.77
N VAL A 51 -1.14 -9.13 18.88
CA VAL A 51 -0.64 -9.81 20.09
C VAL A 51 0.90 -9.94 20.04
N LEU A 52 1.47 -10.05 18.84
CA LEU A 52 2.90 -10.18 18.61
C LEU A 52 3.56 -8.84 18.34
N LYS A 53 4.80 -8.73 18.80
CA LYS A 53 5.64 -7.53 18.68
C LYS A 53 6.44 -7.61 17.38
N MET A 54 6.70 -6.46 16.76
CA MET A 54 7.60 -6.39 15.62
C MET A 54 8.98 -5.90 16.08
N THR A 55 10.00 -6.58 15.58
CA THR A 55 11.40 -6.18 15.74
C THR A 55 12.02 -5.95 14.37
N CYS A 56 13.03 -5.08 14.33
CA CYS A 56 13.83 -4.82 13.15
C CYS A 56 15.31 -4.99 13.45
N THR A 57 16.06 -5.38 12.43
CA THR A 57 17.53 -5.48 12.46
C THR A 57 18.14 -4.40 11.59
N LEU A 58 19.42 -4.07 11.84
CA LEU A 58 20.18 -3.13 11.03
C LEU A 58 21.08 -3.87 10.04
N SER A 59 21.14 -3.40 8.80
CA SER A 59 22.02 -3.94 7.77
C SER A 59 22.88 -2.84 7.16
N ALA A 60 24.19 -3.10 7.04
CA ALA A 60 25.11 -2.23 6.33
C ALA A 60 25.09 -2.47 4.81
N ASP A 61 24.46 -3.57 4.38
CA ASP A 61 24.56 -4.06 3.00
C ASP A 61 23.44 -3.52 2.10
N TYR A 62 22.51 -2.74 2.63
CA TYR A 62 21.27 -2.35 1.96
C TYR A 62 20.98 -0.86 2.24
N ILE A 63 20.77 -0.04 1.18
CA ILE A 63 20.77 1.44 1.20
C ILE A 63 21.84 1.98 2.18
N ARG A 64 23.10 1.76 1.83
CA ARG A 64 24.21 2.30 2.63
C ARG A 64 24.20 3.83 2.59
N ASP A 65 24.12 4.38 1.38
CA ASP A 65 24.11 5.82 1.14
C ASP A 65 22.71 6.27 0.69
N TRP A 66 22.21 7.35 1.28
CA TRP A 66 20.99 8.00 0.81
C TRP A 66 21.34 8.92 -0.36
N THR A 67 20.81 8.63 -1.55
CA THR A 67 21.10 9.40 -2.77
C THR A 67 20.17 10.60 -2.98
N GLY A 68 19.29 10.90 -2.03
CA GLY A 68 18.26 11.92 -2.21
C GLY A 68 17.13 11.48 -3.15
N PHE A 69 16.07 12.28 -3.18
CA PHE A 69 15.07 12.21 -4.26
C PHE A 69 15.58 12.86 -5.55
N GLN A 70 16.63 13.67 -5.45
CA GLN A 70 17.38 14.24 -6.56
C GLN A 70 18.85 13.82 -6.43
N PRO A 71 19.56 13.58 -7.55
CA PRO A 71 20.97 13.18 -7.53
C PRO A 71 21.80 14.14 -6.69
N LEU A 72 22.44 13.60 -5.64
CA LEU A 72 23.32 14.38 -4.78
C LEU A 72 24.74 14.37 -5.34
N GLN A 73 25.39 15.54 -5.32
CA GLN A 73 26.80 15.69 -5.72
C GLN A 73 27.75 15.12 -4.65
N GLU A 74 27.35 15.17 -3.39
CA GLU A 74 28.11 14.69 -2.24
C GLU A 74 27.27 13.78 -1.36
N PRO A 75 27.89 12.74 -0.75
CA PRO A 75 27.17 11.75 0.00
C PRO A 75 26.76 12.29 1.38
N VAL A 76 25.47 12.24 1.70
CA VAL A 76 24.89 12.76 2.96
C VAL A 76 24.83 11.70 4.06
N GLY A 77 24.51 12.12 5.28
CA GLY A 77 24.21 11.20 6.37
C GLY A 77 22.99 10.35 6.05
N ASN A 78 22.91 9.15 6.63
CA ASN A 78 21.77 8.25 6.50
C ASN A 78 21.15 8.05 7.88
N TYR A 79 19.94 8.58 8.05
CA TYR A 79 19.17 8.60 9.28
C TYR A 79 17.80 7.92 9.12
N LEU A 80 17.57 7.23 7.98
CA LEU A 80 16.29 6.57 7.68
C LEU A 80 15.81 5.65 8.81
N CYS A 81 16.69 4.83 9.38
CA CYS A 81 16.32 3.96 10.50
C CYS A 81 15.80 4.76 11.71
N VAL A 82 16.48 5.86 12.05
CA VAL A 82 16.10 6.73 13.19
C VAL A 82 14.71 7.32 12.96
N PHE A 83 14.47 7.83 11.74
CA PHE A 83 13.17 8.38 11.36
C PHE A 83 12.06 7.32 11.32
N VAL A 84 12.32 6.11 10.83
CA VAL A 84 11.33 5.02 10.79
C VAL A 84 10.88 4.64 12.20
N LEU A 85 11.84 4.55 13.14
CA LEU A 85 11.53 4.24 14.55
C LEU A 85 10.79 5.40 15.24
N GLY A 86 11.12 6.65 14.93
CA GLY A 86 10.36 7.81 15.41
C GLY A 86 8.92 7.82 14.90
N TRP A 87 8.71 7.60 13.59
CA TRP A 87 7.38 7.51 13.00
C TRP A 87 6.58 6.32 13.53
N SER A 88 7.23 5.17 13.76
CA SER A 88 6.64 4.01 14.42
C SER A 88 6.02 4.37 15.77
N TYR A 89 6.73 5.16 16.59
CA TYR A 89 6.20 5.69 17.83
C TYR A 89 5.02 6.63 17.60
N ILE A 90 5.15 7.61 16.71
CA ILE A 90 4.10 8.62 16.46
C ILE A 90 2.79 7.96 16.05
N LEU A 91 2.81 7.05 15.07
CA LEU A 91 1.61 6.36 14.61
C LEU A 91 0.99 5.51 15.73
N SER A 92 1.83 4.87 16.55
CA SER A 92 1.39 4.07 17.69
C SER A 92 0.78 4.91 18.80
N ALA A 93 1.40 6.04 19.15
CA ALA A 93 0.90 6.99 20.14
C ALA A 93 -0.40 7.65 19.67
N ARG A 94 -0.47 8.03 18.38
CA ARG A 94 -1.68 8.60 17.77
C ARG A 94 -2.83 7.60 17.81
N MET A 95 -2.55 6.33 17.51
CA MET A 95 -3.53 5.24 17.58
C MET A 95 -4.11 5.09 18.99
N VAL A 96 -3.24 5.06 20.01
CA VAL A 96 -3.66 4.99 21.41
C VAL A 96 -4.51 6.20 21.78
N ALA A 97 -4.10 7.41 21.39
CA ALA A 97 -4.85 8.63 21.68
C ALA A 97 -6.26 8.61 21.06
N LEU A 98 -6.39 8.18 19.80
CA LEU A 98 -7.65 8.12 19.07
C LEU A 98 -8.60 7.02 19.55
N ARG A 99 -8.05 5.92 20.07
CA ARG A 99 -8.82 4.72 20.46
C ARG A 99 -8.88 4.52 21.96
N ARG A 100 -8.40 5.45 22.77
CA ARG A 100 -8.40 5.36 24.23
C ARG A 100 -9.81 5.16 24.76
N THR A 101 -10.02 4.08 25.51
CA THR A 101 -11.28 3.78 26.21
C THR A 101 -11.09 3.68 27.71
N THR A 102 -9.89 3.28 28.16
CA THR A 102 -9.55 3.09 29.57
C THR A 102 -8.26 3.81 29.93
N THR A 103 -7.92 3.83 31.22
CA THR A 103 -6.62 4.32 31.71
C THR A 103 -5.46 3.37 31.37
N ASP A 104 -5.77 2.11 31.05
CA ASP A 104 -4.79 1.10 30.64
C ASP A 104 -4.36 1.25 29.18
N ASP A 105 -5.15 1.97 28.38
CA ASP A 105 -4.81 2.39 27.03
C ASP A 105 -3.83 3.57 27.08
N LYS A 106 -2.53 3.28 27.05
CA LYS A 106 -1.48 4.28 27.17
C LYS A 106 -0.18 3.88 26.49
N VAL A 107 0.67 4.89 26.29
CA VAL A 107 2.08 4.72 25.95
C VAL A 107 2.88 4.84 27.25
N VAL A 108 3.82 3.91 27.48
CA VAL A 108 4.70 3.92 28.65
C VAL A 108 6.15 3.70 28.25
N TYR A 109 7.06 4.31 29.00
CA TYR A 109 8.46 3.92 28.93
C TYR A 109 8.69 2.55 29.56
N ILE A 110 9.67 1.85 29.02
CA ILE A 110 10.25 0.65 29.59
C ILE A 110 11.66 0.99 30.07
N ASN A 111 12.24 0.14 30.92
CA ASN A 111 13.55 0.37 31.51
C ASN A 111 14.69 0.39 30.48
N ASN A 112 14.52 -0.23 29.31
CA ASN A 112 15.55 -0.20 28.28
C ASN A 112 15.66 1.20 27.67
N HIS A 113 16.89 1.65 27.47
CA HIS A 113 17.20 2.93 26.85
C HIS A 113 18.57 2.86 26.19
N ALA A 114 18.76 3.60 25.11
CA ALA A 114 20.07 3.84 24.54
C ALA A 114 20.95 4.60 25.55
N GLN A 115 22.26 4.37 25.48
CA GLN A 115 23.19 5.13 26.31
C GLN A 115 23.13 6.61 25.93
N TRP A 116 23.12 7.48 26.92
CA TRP A 116 23.25 8.92 26.71
C TRP A 116 24.30 9.48 27.66
N GLY A 117 25.06 10.47 27.20
CA GLY A 117 26.07 11.10 28.04
C GLY A 117 26.90 12.16 27.32
N ARG A 118 27.79 12.80 28.09
CA ARG A 118 28.76 13.78 27.57
C ARG A 118 30.00 13.04 27.05
N LEU A 119 30.63 13.50 25.97
CA LEU A 119 31.91 12.95 25.47
C LEU A 119 32.93 12.85 26.62
N GLN A 120 33.25 11.63 27.03
CA GLN A 120 34.43 11.32 27.82
C GLN A 120 35.29 10.36 27.01
N GLY A 121 36.24 10.92 26.26
CA GLY A 121 37.34 10.16 25.65
C GLY A 121 37.00 9.32 24.41
N THR A 122 37.89 9.41 23.43
CA THR A 122 37.97 8.59 22.21
C THR A 122 38.41 7.17 22.53
N GLU A 123 37.53 6.33 23.07
CA GLU A 123 37.68 4.89 22.88
C GLU A 123 36.83 4.46 21.70
N ALA A 124 37.44 3.76 20.74
CA ALA A 124 36.79 3.21 19.56
C ALA A 124 35.75 2.18 19.99
N SER A 125 34.55 2.67 20.27
CA SER A 125 33.43 1.85 20.69
C SER A 125 32.59 1.47 19.47
N ASN A 126 31.99 0.28 19.46
CA ASN A 126 31.10 -0.17 18.37
C ASN A 126 29.78 0.64 18.27
N TYR A 127 29.64 1.73 19.02
CA TYR A 127 28.44 2.55 19.09
C TYR A 127 28.36 3.58 17.95
N LEU A 128 27.14 3.88 17.53
CA LEU A 128 26.72 4.91 16.60
C LEU A 128 26.32 6.14 17.40
N ASP A 129 27.20 7.12 17.32
CA ASP A 129 27.16 8.39 18.00
C ASP A 129 26.20 9.36 17.26
N LEU A 130 25.08 9.70 17.89
CA LEU A 130 24.03 10.57 17.32
C LEU A 130 23.88 11.86 18.12
N ASP A 131 24.05 12.98 17.43
CA ASP A 131 23.74 14.30 17.98
C ASP A 131 22.26 14.62 17.75
N ILE A 132 21.53 14.80 18.85
CA ILE A 132 20.12 15.19 18.85
C ILE A 132 19.97 16.71 18.76
N GLY A 133 21.01 17.49 19.13
CA GLY A 133 20.98 18.96 19.12
C GLY A 133 20.01 19.59 20.13
N SER A 134 19.36 18.78 20.97
CA SER A 134 18.37 19.24 21.95
C SER A 134 18.94 19.32 23.36
N ASN A 135 18.52 20.38 24.06
CA ASN A 135 18.75 20.56 25.49
C ASN A 135 17.53 20.15 26.33
N ASP A 136 16.43 19.73 25.69
CA ASP A 136 15.25 19.22 26.38
C ASP A 136 15.50 17.78 26.85
N VAL A 137 15.48 17.58 28.16
CA VAL A 137 15.69 16.26 28.79
C VAL A 137 14.57 15.29 28.40
N ALA A 138 13.34 15.78 28.17
CA ALA A 138 12.22 14.93 27.74
C ALA A 138 12.45 14.39 26.32
N GLU A 139 12.92 15.23 25.41
CA GLU A 139 13.29 14.83 24.05
C GLU A 139 14.44 13.81 24.05
N VAL A 140 15.51 14.06 24.82
CA VAL A 140 16.64 13.13 24.96
C VAL A 140 16.17 11.79 25.51
N ARG A 141 15.33 11.79 26.55
CA ARG A 141 14.74 10.58 27.13
C ARG A 141 13.88 9.81 26.13
N TRP A 142 13.14 10.53 25.28
CA TRP A 142 12.33 9.95 24.22
C TRP A 142 13.20 9.28 23.16
N TRP A 143 14.19 9.98 22.58
CA TRP A 143 15.12 9.38 21.62
C TRP A 143 15.82 8.14 22.17
N ALA A 144 16.17 8.17 23.45
CA ALA A 144 16.78 7.03 24.11
C ALA A 144 15.85 5.82 24.21
N ALA A 145 14.54 6.03 24.38
CA ALA A 145 13.57 4.95 24.31
C ALA A 145 13.39 4.41 22.89
N ILE A 146 13.35 5.30 21.89
CA ILE A 146 13.17 4.95 20.49
C ILE A 146 14.34 4.10 19.98
N LEU A 147 15.56 4.43 20.38
CA LEU A 147 16.80 3.80 19.92
C LEU A 147 17.36 2.75 20.91
N ALA A 148 16.57 2.37 21.91
CA ALA A 148 16.92 1.37 22.89
C ALA A 148 17.13 -0.01 22.27
N GLU A 149 17.97 -0.84 22.90
CA GLU A 149 18.03 -2.26 22.57
C GLU A 149 16.76 -2.95 23.06
N GLY A 150 16.14 -3.74 22.18
CA GLY A 150 14.82 -4.30 22.43
C GLY A 150 13.81 -3.17 22.57
N ARG A 151 13.11 -3.13 23.71
CA ARG A 151 11.91 -2.30 23.88
C ARG A 151 12.14 -1.17 24.89
N GLY A 152 12.31 0.06 24.44
CA GLY A 152 12.40 1.24 25.31
C GLY A 152 11.07 1.94 25.60
N TRP A 153 10.04 1.63 24.82
CA TRP A 153 8.68 2.14 24.98
C TRP A 153 7.66 1.07 24.61
N LYS A 154 6.40 1.25 25.04
CA LYS A 154 5.31 0.33 24.72
C LYS A 154 4.01 1.10 24.58
N ALA A 155 3.30 0.92 23.47
CA ALA A 155 1.93 1.37 23.31
C ALA A 155 0.98 0.19 23.57
N THR A 156 -0.14 0.38 24.26
CA THR A 156 -1.05 -0.74 24.55
C THR A 156 -2.50 -0.30 24.45
N LEU A 157 -3.34 -1.17 23.85
CA LEU A 157 -4.79 -1.10 23.84
C LEU A 157 -5.33 -2.36 24.54
N THR A 158 -6.09 -2.20 25.62
CA THR A 158 -6.65 -3.31 26.40
C THR A 158 -8.11 -3.55 26.02
N ARG A 159 -8.42 -4.68 25.38
CA ARG A 159 -9.79 -5.05 24.97
C ARG A 159 -10.08 -6.47 25.46
N ASP A 160 -11.24 -6.66 26.09
CA ASP A 160 -11.70 -7.95 26.60
C ASP A 160 -10.65 -8.70 27.45
N GLY A 161 -9.93 -7.94 28.31
CA GLY A 161 -8.86 -8.47 29.17
C GLY A 161 -7.55 -8.83 28.45
N LYS A 162 -7.44 -8.57 27.14
CA LYS A 162 -6.24 -8.82 26.33
C LYS A 162 -5.55 -7.52 25.93
N GLN A 163 -4.22 -7.54 25.89
CA GLN A 163 -3.40 -6.43 25.43
C GLN A 163 -3.09 -6.56 23.94
N TYR A 164 -3.30 -5.47 23.21
CA TYR A 164 -3.00 -5.33 21.79
C TYR A 164 -1.98 -4.20 21.57
N TYR A 165 -1.06 -4.43 20.65
CA TYR A 165 -0.01 -3.50 20.23
C TYR A 165 -0.37 -2.88 18.89
N PRO A 166 -0.19 -1.56 18.68
CA PRO A 166 -0.41 -0.94 17.38
C PRO A 166 0.43 -1.61 16.26
N PRO A 167 -0.06 -1.71 15.01
CA PRO A 167 0.63 -2.41 13.94
C PRO A 167 2.01 -1.86 13.54
N TRP A 168 2.28 -0.61 13.88
CA TRP A 168 3.56 0.05 13.59
C TRP A 168 4.57 -0.08 14.71
N GLU A 169 4.20 -0.60 15.88
CA GLU A 169 5.11 -0.69 17.03
C GLU A 169 6.30 -1.60 16.68
N CYS A 170 7.45 -0.98 16.44
CA CYS A 170 8.67 -1.58 15.91
C CYS A 170 9.85 -1.23 16.81
N HIS A 171 10.67 -2.22 17.12
CA HIS A 171 11.74 -2.14 18.11
C HIS A 171 13.04 -2.73 17.54
N LEU A 172 14.19 -2.21 17.95
CA LEU A 172 15.48 -2.73 17.49
C LEU A 172 15.82 -4.05 18.18
N ASP A 173 16.24 -5.06 17.42
CA ASP A 173 16.70 -6.37 17.95
C ASP A 173 18.17 -6.35 18.43
N GLY A 174 18.73 -5.16 18.60
CA GLY A 174 20.11 -4.88 19.01
C GLY A 174 20.37 -3.38 18.91
N SER A 175 20.93 -2.74 19.95
CA SER A 175 21.28 -1.31 19.88
C SER A 175 22.78 -1.10 19.84
N LEU A 176 23.18 -0.21 18.95
CA LEU A 176 24.51 0.38 18.94
C LEU A 176 24.42 1.88 19.23
N PHE A 177 23.29 2.47 19.61
CA PHE A 177 23.18 3.92 19.68
C PHE A 177 23.73 4.51 20.97
N ARG A 178 24.48 5.61 20.83
CA ARG A 178 24.84 6.51 21.91
C ARG A 178 24.39 7.93 21.56
N LEU A 179 23.63 8.54 22.47
CA LEU A 179 23.07 9.87 22.29
C LEU A 179 23.97 10.92 22.95
N TRP A 180 24.26 11.97 22.20
CA TRP A 180 24.94 13.16 22.72
C TRP A 180 23.93 14.18 23.21
N HIS A 181 24.20 14.73 24.39
CA HIS A 181 23.50 15.90 24.89
C HIS A 181 24.47 16.81 25.66
N CYS A 182 24.21 18.11 25.61
CA CYS A 182 25.05 19.13 26.27
C CYS A 182 24.65 19.41 27.73
N VAL A 183 23.49 18.89 28.17
CA VAL A 183 22.86 19.24 29.47
C VAL A 183 23.23 18.27 30.59
N HIS A 184 23.36 18.76 31.83
CA HIS A 184 23.50 17.91 33.00
C HIS A 184 22.13 17.30 33.37
N ILE A 185 21.92 16.02 33.05
CA ILE A 185 20.67 15.32 33.35
C ILE A 185 20.71 14.80 34.80
N PRO A 186 19.72 15.11 35.66
CA PRO A 186 19.63 14.55 36.99
C PRO A 186 19.50 13.01 36.94
N PRO A 187 20.10 12.26 37.88
CA PRO A 187 20.09 10.80 37.86
C PRO A 187 18.68 10.17 37.98
N SER A 188 17.66 10.93 38.35
CA SER A 188 16.26 10.46 38.43
C SER A 188 15.48 10.74 37.14
N THR A 189 15.67 9.91 36.12
CA THR A 189 14.91 9.97 34.85
C THR A 189 13.57 9.22 34.88
N SER A 190 13.17 8.71 36.05
CA SER A 190 11.95 7.93 36.27
C SER A 190 10.65 8.75 36.30
N VAL A 191 10.72 10.07 36.12
CA VAL A 191 9.57 10.99 36.27
C VAL A 191 8.96 11.40 34.92
N PHE A 192 9.65 11.19 33.80
CA PHE A 192 9.16 11.65 32.49
C PHE A 192 8.11 10.70 31.92
N GLU A 193 6.99 11.27 31.47
CA GLU A 193 6.00 10.56 30.67
C GLU A 193 6.40 10.58 29.19
N PRO A 194 6.06 9.53 28.41
CA PRO A 194 6.28 9.55 26.96
C PRO A 194 5.50 10.70 26.30
N PRO A 195 6.10 11.41 25.31
CA PRO A 195 5.47 12.54 24.64
C PRO A 195 4.21 12.14 23.87
N SER A 196 3.33 13.10 23.62
CA SER A 196 2.21 12.89 22.71
C SER A 196 2.70 12.68 21.27
N ALA A 197 1.80 12.22 20.39
CA ALA A 197 2.13 12.11 18.96
C ALA A 197 2.49 13.47 18.32
N ALA A 198 1.98 14.58 18.87
CA ALA A 198 2.28 15.93 18.37
C ALA A 198 3.67 16.39 18.81
N ASP A 199 4.00 16.22 20.09
CA ASP A 199 5.32 16.62 20.62
C ASP A 199 6.42 15.75 20.00
N ALA A 200 6.18 14.44 19.87
CA ALA A 200 7.12 13.54 19.19
C ALA A 200 7.31 13.87 17.70
N HIS A 201 6.27 14.41 17.04
CA HIS A 201 6.36 14.89 15.66
C HIS A 201 7.27 16.12 15.56
N GLU A 202 7.16 17.04 16.51
CA GLU A 202 8.06 18.20 16.60
C GLU A 202 9.51 17.77 16.81
N TYR A 203 9.78 16.81 17.72
CA TYR A 203 11.12 16.24 17.91
C TYR A 203 11.71 15.63 16.64
N LEU A 204 10.89 14.95 15.83
CA LEU A 204 11.30 14.41 14.52
C LEU A 204 11.66 15.51 13.52
N CYS A 205 10.87 16.58 13.45
CA CYS A 205 11.15 17.74 12.60
C CYS A 205 12.43 18.48 13.04
N ASN A 206 12.65 18.66 14.35
CA ASN A 206 13.86 19.27 14.89
C ASN A 206 15.10 18.48 14.51
N PHE A 207 15.05 17.15 14.63
CA PHE A 207 16.14 16.27 14.22
C PHE A 207 16.38 16.32 12.69
N ALA A 208 15.32 16.36 11.89
CA ALA A 208 15.43 16.52 10.44
C ALA A 208 16.04 17.87 10.03
N GLN A 209 15.74 18.94 10.76
CA GLN A 209 16.32 20.26 10.53
C GLN A 209 17.81 20.30 10.88
N LEU A 210 18.19 19.73 12.02
CA LEU A 210 19.58 19.65 12.47
C LEU A 210 20.47 18.95 11.44
N HIS A 211 20.00 17.83 10.90
CA HIS A 211 20.74 17.00 9.96
C HIS A 211 20.47 17.30 8.49
N ASP A 212 19.62 18.30 8.20
CA ASP A 212 19.18 18.67 6.85
C ASP A 212 18.68 17.45 6.05
N ALA A 213 17.74 16.71 6.65
CA ALA A 213 17.30 15.39 6.22
C ALA A 213 15.77 15.27 6.08
N PHE A 214 15.07 16.34 5.69
CA PHE A 214 13.61 16.29 5.49
C PHE A 214 13.19 15.30 4.37
N ASP A 215 14.04 15.09 3.37
CA ASP A 215 13.85 14.06 2.35
C ASP A 215 13.80 12.65 2.95
N GLN A 216 14.69 12.38 3.91
CA GLN A 216 14.72 11.10 4.63
C GLN A 216 13.55 10.97 5.62
N LEU A 217 13.12 12.07 6.25
CA LEU A 217 11.94 12.08 7.12
C LEU A 217 10.68 11.64 6.34
N ILE A 218 10.53 12.11 5.09
CA ILE A 218 9.48 11.67 4.18
C ILE A 218 9.63 10.19 3.80
N GLY A 219 10.82 9.79 3.34
CA GLY A 219 11.07 8.40 2.93
C GLY A 219 10.79 7.42 4.07
N ALA A 220 11.16 7.79 5.29
CA ALA A 220 10.91 7.03 6.51
C ALA A 220 9.43 6.98 6.90
N PHE A 221 8.65 8.04 6.63
CA PHE A 221 7.20 7.97 6.80
C PHE A 221 6.60 6.91 5.87
N ALA A 222 6.97 6.94 4.59
CA ALA A 222 6.52 5.94 3.61
C ALA A 222 6.93 4.51 4.01
N ALA A 223 8.14 4.33 4.53
CA ALA A 223 8.62 3.08 5.10
C ALA A 223 7.82 2.63 6.34
N THR A 224 7.40 3.56 7.18
CA THR A 224 6.59 3.23 8.36
C THR A 224 5.21 2.71 7.95
N ILE A 225 4.61 3.28 6.89
CA ILE A 225 3.33 2.82 6.32
C ILE A 225 3.41 1.39 5.77
N THR A 226 4.59 0.89 5.40
CA THR A 226 4.78 -0.50 4.91
C THR A 226 5.04 -1.52 6.02
N LEU A 227 5.33 -1.09 7.26
CA LEU A 227 5.63 -1.99 8.37
C LEU A 227 4.54 -3.06 8.59
N PRO A 228 3.22 -2.75 8.59
CA PRO A 228 2.21 -3.79 8.81
C PRO A 228 2.21 -4.89 7.75
N SER A 229 2.70 -4.61 6.54
CA SER A 229 2.77 -5.54 5.41
C SER A 229 3.82 -6.63 5.61
N HIS A 230 4.88 -6.40 6.37
CA HIS A 230 5.90 -7.41 6.67
C HIS A 230 5.30 -8.70 7.23
N ASN A 231 4.39 -8.57 8.19
CA ASN A 231 3.69 -9.72 8.76
C ASN A 231 2.78 -10.44 7.76
N ARG A 232 2.21 -9.71 6.79
CA ARG A 232 1.38 -10.31 5.74
C ARG A 232 2.22 -11.10 4.74
N PHE A 233 3.39 -10.57 4.40
CA PHE A 233 4.34 -11.24 3.50
C PHE A 233 5.19 -12.31 4.21
N GLY A 234 5.16 -12.37 5.55
CA GLY A 234 6.04 -13.23 6.34
C GLY A 234 7.51 -12.82 6.26
N ALA A 235 7.79 -11.52 6.11
CA ALA A 235 9.14 -10.97 5.99
C ALA A 235 9.61 -10.34 7.30
N SER A 236 10.87 -10.57 7.66
CA SER A 236 11.57 -9.78 8.68
C SER A 236 11.76 -8.33 8.24
N ILE A 237 11.84 -7.41 9.20
CA ILE A 237 12.15 -6.00 8.93
C ILE A 237 13.66 -5.80 9.04
N THR A 238 14.24 -5.18 8.02
CA THR A 238 15.66 -4.84 7.99
C THR A 238 15.81 -3.39 7.57
N LEU A 239 16.35 -2.55 8.45
CA LEU A 239 16.54 -1.12 8.21
C LEU A 239 18.00 -0.82 7.84
N PRO A 240 18.25 0.24 7.04
CA PRO A 240 19.61 0.65 6.71
C PRO A 240 20.35 1.10 7.97
N LYS A 241 21.61 0.67 8.12
CA LYS A 241 22.47 1.11 9.22
C LYS A 241 22.74 2.61 9.06
N PRO A 242 22.53 3.42 10.11
CA PRO A 242 22.72 4.85 9.97
C PRO A 242 24.20 5.22 9.82
N ILE A 243 24.42 6.32 9.10
CA ILE A 243 25.75 6.88 8.84
C ILE A 243 25.69 8.36 9.21
N ASN A 244 26.46 8.74 10.21
CA ASN A 244 26.59 10.15 10.58
C ASN A 244 27.58 10.82 9.63
N ARG A 245 27.15 11.89 8.97
CA ARG A 245 28.00 12.72 8.10
C ARG A 245 27.72 14.21 8.33
N PRO A 246 28.69 15.10 8.04
CA PRO A 246 28.49 16.52 8.18
C PRO A 246 27.29 17.04 7.38
N ARG A 247 26.63 18.05 7.94
CA ARG A 247 25.55 18.77 7.27
C ARG A 247 26.10 19.50 6.03
N LEU A 248 25.45 19.31 4.88
CA LEU A 248 25.85 19.93 3.60
C LEU A 248 25.04 21.19 3.24
N GLY A 249 24.07 21.61 4.05
CA GLY A 249 23.33 22.86 3.86
C GLY A 249 22.48 22.90 2.59
N ARG A 250 21.88 21.76 2.20
CA ARG A 250 20.99 21.61 1.02
C ARG A 250 19.65 22.32 1.19
N ASN A 251 19.29 22.69 2.42
CA ASN A 251 18.04 23.35 2.76
C ASN A 251 16.80 22.52 2.37
N THR A 252 16.86 21.22 2.67
CA THR A 252 15.79 20.25 2.41
C THR A 252 14.47 20.63 3.02
N GLU A 253 14.48 21.33 4.16
CA GLU A 253 13.29 21.87 4.81
C GLU A 253 12.45 22.70 3.85
N SER A 254 13.06 23.67 3.16
CA SER A 254 12.34 24.55 2.22
C SER A 254 11.69 23.81 1.05
N ILE A 255 12.20 22.63 0.70
CA ILE A 255 11.74 21.84 -0.45
C ILE A 255 10.62 20.89 -0.04
N TYR A 256 10.73 20.31 1.16
CA TYR A 256 9.99 19.11 1.55
C TYR A 256 9.06 19.30 2.75
N THR A 257 9.16 20.40 3.50
CA THR A 257 8.36 20.62 4.72
C THR A 257 6.85 20.50 4.49
N THR A 258 6.35 20.98 3.34
CA THR A 258 4.93 20.93 2.97
C THR A 258 4.43 19.53 2.63
N GLN A 259 5.33 18.57 2.42
CA GLN A 259 5.03 17.17 2.12
C GLN A 259 5.04 16.30 3.39
N ILE A 260 5.45 16.86 4.54
CA ILE A 260 5.41 16.15 5.83
C ILE A 260 3.95 16.08 6.32
N PRO A 261 3.41 14.86 6.56
CA PRO A 261 2.04 14.71 7.05
C PRO A 261 1.84 15.37 8.41
N THR A 262 0.78 16.15 8.54
CA THR A 262 0.37 16.74 9.81
C THR A 262 -0.29 15.69 10.72
N THR A 263 -0.33 15.95 12.03
CA THR A 263 -0.99 15.06 13.01
C THR A 263 -2.49 14.85 12.76
N THR A 264 -3.12 15.79 12.04
CA THR A 264 -4.50 15.72 11.56
C THR A 264 -4.67 14.80 10.36
N GLU A 265 -3.65 14.64 9.52
CA GLU A 265 -3.65 13.77 8.34
C GLU A 265 -3.21 12.33 8.68
N LEU A 266 -2.45 12.13 9.77
CA LEU A 266 -1.99 10.79 10.19
C LEU A 266 -3.10 9.73 10.24
N PRO A 267 -4.32 9.98 10.76
CA PRO A 267 -5.38 8.98 10.78
C PRO A 267 -5.72 8.41 9.39
N HIS A 268 -5.58 9.21 8.33
CA HIS A 268 -5.83 8.77 6.96
C HIS A 268 -4.78 7.75 6.50
N PHE A 269 -3.50 8.07 6.67
CA PHE A 269 -2.41 7.14 6.34
C PHE A 269 -2.39 5.92 7.25
N MET A 270 -2.80 6.08 8.51
CA MET A 270 -2.99 4.97 9.45
C MET A 270 -4.07 4.00 8.96
N ALA A 271 -5.20 4.52 8.46
CA ALA A 271 -6.23 3.70 7.85
C ALA A 271 -5.68 2.96 6.62
N LEU A 272 -4.98 3.66 5.72
CA LEU A 272 -4.34 3.07 4.53
C LEU A 272 -3.43 1.88 4.89
N SER A 273 -2.60 2.05 5.92
CA SER A 273 -1.63 1.06 6.37
C SER A 273 -2.27 -0.11 7.14
N CYS A 274 -3.38 0.13 7.85
CA CYS A 274 -4.08 -0.89 8.67
C CYS A 274 -5.20 -1.64 7.94
N THR A 275 -5.71 -1.11 6.83
CA THR A 275 -6.69 -1.83 5.99
C THR A 275 -6.03 -3.09 5.47
N SER A 276 -6.64 -4.24 5.79
CA SER A 276 -6.06 -5.54 5.50
C SER A 276 -5.80 -5.72 4.00
N GLY A 277 -4.54 -5.56 3.60
CA GLY A 277 -4.09 -5.93 2.26
C GLY A 277 -4.05 -4.81 1.26
N LEU A 278 -4.42 -3.58 1.66
CA LEU A 278 -4.36 -2.43 0.77
C LEU A 278 -2.92 -2.15 0.30
N VAL A 279 -1.98 -1.95 1.23
CA VAL A 279 -0.57 -1.73 0.89
C VAL A 279 0.06 -2.93 0.16
N ALA A 280 -0.30 -4.15 0.56
CA ALA A 280 0.25 -5.35 -0.03
C ALA A 280 -0.29 -5.62 -1.45
N SER A 281 -1.59 -5.41 -1.71
CA SER A 281 -2.17 -5.51 -3.05
C SER A 281 -1.63 -4.41 -3.96
N ARG A 282 -1.32 -3.22 -3.42
CA ARG A 282 -0.67 -2.12 -4.16
C ARG A 282 0.73 -2.48 -4.65
N LEU A 283 1.53 -3.11 -3.80
CA LEU A 283 2.85 -3.59 -4.20
C LEU A 283 2.74 -4.63 -5.33
N LEU A 284 1.81 -5.57 -5.22
CA LEU A 284 1.62 -6.60 -6.25
C LEU A 284 0.96 -6.08 -7.53
N ALA A 285 0.17 -5.02 -7.43
CA ALA A 285 -0.48 -4.37 -8.57
C ALA A 285 0.50 -3.76 -9.60
N SER A 286 1.80 -3.76 -9.31
CA SER A 286 2.79 -3.29 -10.30
C SER A 286 3.27 -4.39 -11.25
N PHE A 287 2.86 -5.63 -11.02
CA PHE A 287 3.27 -6.77 -11.83
C PHE A 287 2.28 -7.13 -12.94
N TRP A 288 1.12 -6.49 -12.99
CA TRP A 288 0.08 -6.77 -13.99
C TRP A 288 -0.03 -5.62 -15.01
N GLU A 289 -0.55 -5.92 -16.20
CA GLU A 289 -0.83 -4.95 -17.26
C GLU A 289 -2.19 -5.29 -17.92
N PRO A 290 -3.07 -4.30 -18.19
CA PRO A 290 -4.38 -4.48 -18.82
C PRO A 290 -4.40 -5.33 -20.09
N ASP A 291 -3.42 -5.16 -20.98
CA ASP A 291 -3.45 -5.80 -22.30
C ASP A 291 -2.83 -7.21 -22.30
N ILE A 292 -2.40 -7.70 -21.14
CA ILE A 292 -1.78 -9.03 -21.00
C ILE A 292 -2.82 -9.99 -20.42
N PRO A 293 -3.33 -10.96 -21.18
CA PRO A 293 -4.27 -11.95 -20.66
C PRO A 293 -3.58 -12.92 -19.70
N CYS A 294 -4.38 -13.58 -18.85
CA CYS A 294 -3.89 -14.49 -17.82
C CYS A 294 -3.02 -15.65 -18.34
N ASN A 295 -3.27 -16.16 -19.54
CA ASN A 295 -2.46 -17.20 -20.17
C ASN A 295 -1.07 -16.70 -20.62
N LEU A 296 -0.85 -15.38 -20.64
CA LEU A 296 0.45 -14.77 -20.96
C LEU A 296 1.16 -14.16 -19.75
N ALA A 297 0.67 -14.41 -18.54
CA ALA A 297 1.24 -13.86 -17.31
C ALA A 297 2.71 -14.30 -17.10
N SER A 298 3.07 -15.53 -17.47
CA SER A 298 4.46 -16.01 -17.42
C SER A 298 5.40 -15.21 -18.30
N GLN A 299 5.03 -14.91 -19.55
CA GLN A 299 5.86 -14.14 -20.47
C GLN A 299 6.03 -12.68 -20.01
N TRP A 300 5.05 -12.14 -19.29
CA TRP A 300 5.13 -10.80 -18.73
C TRP A 300 5.95 -10.72 -17.45
N LEU A 301 5.69 -11.62 -16.49
CA LEU A 301 6.29 -11.55 -15.16
C LEU A 301 7.75 -12.04 -15.12
N THR A 302 8.09 -13.05 -15.92
CA THR A 302 9.41 -13.68 -15.87
C THR A 302 10.54 -12.71 -16.24
N PRO A 303 10.48 -11.97 -17.36
CA PRO A 303 11.53 -11.00 -17.70
C PRO A 303 11.71 -9.91 -16.65
N MET A 304 10.63 -9.42 -16.03
CA MET A 304 10.72 -8.42 -14.96
C MET A 304 11.48 -8.95 -13.74
N ARG A 305 11.25 -10.21 -13.35
CA ARG A 305 11.95 -10.83 -12.21
C ARG A 305 13.41 -11.10 -12.54
N GLU A 306 13.70 -11.59 -13.74
CA GLU A 306 15.07 -11.83 -14.21
C GLU A 306 15.87 -10.53 -14.28
N ALA A 307 15.28 -9.44 -14.79
CA ALA A 307 15.89 -8.12 -14.80
C ALA A 307 16.14 -7.58 -13.38
N ALA A 308 15.23 -7.82 -12.43
CA ALA A 308 15.38 -7.39 -11.04
C ALA A 308 16.37 -8.26 -10.24
N SER A 309 16.58 -9.51 -10.63
CA SER A 309 17.34 -10.50 -9.87
C SER A 309 18.78 -10.05 -9.55
N PRO A 310 19.61 -9.56 -10.49
CA PRO A 310 20.97 -9.10 -10.18
C PRO A 310 21.00 -7.97 -9.14
N PHE A 311 20.02 -7.05 -9.21
CA PHE A 311 19.89 -5.92 -8.30
C PHE A 311 19.46 -6.36 -6.89
N ILE A 312 18.57 -7.34 -6.78
CA ILE A 312 18.19 -7.95 -5.50
C ILE A 312 19.38 -8.68 -4.87
N HIS A 313 20.10 -9.51 -5.63
CA HIS A 313 21.25 -10.28 -5.13
C HIS A 313 22.41 -9.38 -4.70
N SER A 314 22.70 -8.33 -5.47
CA SER A 314 23.72 -7.32 -5.13
C SER A 314 23.25 -6.31 -4.07
N LYS A 315 22.01 -6.41 -3.60
CA LYS A 315 21.35 -5.47 -2.67
C LYS A 315 21.34 -4.01 -3.17
N ASN A 316 21.54 -3.79 -4.48
CA ASN A 316 21.43 -2.51 -5.15
C ASN A 316 20.01 -2.30 -5.67
N ILE A 317 19.10 -1.89 -4.79
CA ILE A 317 17.67 -1.81 -5.09
C ILE A 317 17.23 -0.50 -5.76
N HIS A 318 18.12 0.51 -5.89
CA HIS A 318 17.77 1.81 -6.45
C HIS A 318 17.22 1.73 -7.89
N PRO A 319 17.81 0.95 -8.82
CA PRO A 319 17.27 0.79 -10.16
C PRO A 319 15.86 0.22 -10.18
N ILE A 320 15.55 -0.69 -9.24
CA ILE A 320 14.21 -1.28 -9.10
C ILE A 320 13.21 -0.20 -8.66
N ILE A 321 13.53 0.60 -7.63
CA ILE A 321 12.65 1.69 -7.18
C ILE A 321 12.36 2.64 -8.35
N ILE A 322 13.38 3.03 -9.11
CA ILE A 322 13.23 3.95 -10.24
C ILE A 322 12.32 3.34 -11.32
N ALA A 323 12.61 2.13 -11.77
CA ALA A 323 11.82 1.45 -12.81
C ALA A 323 10.35 1.28 -12.38
N MET A 324 10.12 0.84 -11.14
CA MET A 324 8.76 0.63 -10.63
C MET A 324 8.03 1.95 -10.39
N SER A 325 8.73 3.02 -10.00
CA SER A 325 8.15 4.36 -9.84
C SER A 325 7.79 4.98 -11.19
N GLN A 326 8.58 4.72 -12.24
CA GLN A 326 8.26 5.13 -13.60
C GLN A 326 7.08 4.34 -14.16
N HIS A 327 7.02 3.03 -13.89
CA HIS A 327 5.92 2.18 -14.31
C HIS A 327 4.61 2.53 -13.59
N ARG A 328 4.65 2.75 -12.26
CA ARG A 328 3.47 3.06 -11.42
C ARG A 328 3.74 4.25 -10.48
N PRO A 329 3.65 5.50 -10.97
CA PRO A 329 4.00 6.69 -10.20
C PRO A 329 3.18 6.89 -8.92
N ASN A 330 1.88 6.58 -8.94
CA ASN A 330 0.96 6.82 -7.81
C ASN A 330 1.20 5.91 -6.59
N ILE A 331 2.13 4.95 -6.69
CA ILE A 331 2.53 4.06 -5.61
C ILE A 331 4.04 4.07 -5.38
N ALA A 332 4.77 5.02 -5.98
CA ALA A 332 6.21 5.16 -5.87
C ALA A 332 6.67 5.27 -4.40
N SER A 333 5.93 6.02 -3.57
CA SER A 333 6.19 6.15 -2.14
C SER A 333 6.14 4.79 -1.42
N ILE A 334 5.17 3.93 -1.77
CA ILE A 334 5.02 2.59 -1.17
C ILE A 334 6.17 1.67 -1.60
N TRP A 335 6.63 1.77 -2.86
CA TRP A 335 7.82 1.06 -3.34
C TRP A 335 9.09 1.50 -2.61
N LEU A 336 9.27 2.81 -2.43
CA LEU A 336 10.36 3.37 -1.65
C LEU A 336 10.32 2.89 -0.19
N GLY A 337 9.15 2.91 0.44
CA GLY A 337 8.99 2.43 1.82
C GLY A 337 9.30 0.94 1.96
N SER A 338 8.83 0.13 1.00
CA SER A 338 9.06 -1.32 0.96
C SER A 338 10.50 -1.67 0.67
N ALA A 339 11.16 -0.84 -0.12
CA ALA A 339 12.61 -0.82 -0.18
C ALA A 339 13.16 -0.61 1.22
N ILE A 340 13.03 0.59 1.81
CA ILE A 340 13.72 1.01 3.05
C ILE A 340 13.59 0.00 4.20
N THR A 341 12.45 -0.71 4.26
CA THR A 341 12.15 -1.71 5.29
C THR A 341 12.67 -3.13 5.01
N GLY A 342 13.26 -3.35 3.84
CA GLY A 342 13.76 -4.65 3.39
C GLY A 342 12.67 -5.60 2.85
N LEU A 343 11.46 -5.10 2.61
CA LEU A 343 10.32 -5.90 2.14
C LEU A 343 10.43 -6.31 0.67
N LEU A 344 11.09 -5.50 -0.13
CA LEU A 344 11.13 -5.58 -1.60
C LEU A 344 11.44 -6.99 -2.15
N PRO A 345 12.48 -7.73 -1.68
CA PRO A 345 12.78 -9.05 -2.22
C PRO A 345 11.63 -10.03 -2.04
N ARG A 346 10.93 -9.96 -0.89
CA ARG A 346 9.79 -10.82 -0.61
C ARG A 346 8.60 -10.52 -1.52
N VAL A 347 8.38 -9.26 -1.87
CA VAL A 347 7.34 -8.86 -2.83
C VAL A 347 7.55 -9.55 -4.18
N PHE A 348 8.80 -9.58 -4.69
CA PHE A 348 9.16 -10.29 -5.92
C PHE A 348 9.09 -11.82 -5.80
N GLU A 349 9.27 -12.37 -4.61
CA GLU A 349 9.16 -13.80 -4.36
C GLU A 349 7.70 -14.27 -4.41
N VAL A 350 6.80 -13.52 -3.78
CA VAL A 350 5.38 -13.91 -3.68
C VAL A 350 4.54 -13.48 -4.89
N SER A 351 5.08 -12.66 -5.81
CA SER A 351 4.33 -12.16 -6.97
C SER A 351 3.76 -13.27 -7.87
N ARG A 352 4.40 -14.44 -7.90
CA ARG A 352 3.90 -15.63 -8.62
C ARG A 352 2.63 -16.25 -8.03
N SER A 353 2.32 -15.97 -6.77
CA SER A 353 1.17 -16.54 -6.08
C SER A 353 -0.13 -15.75 -6.32
N PHE A 354 -0.03 -14.53 -6.86
CA PHE A 354 -1.12 -13.56 -6.97
C PHE A 354 -1.84 -13.28 -5.63
N LEU A 355 -1.15 -13.49 -4.52
CA LEU A 355 -1.65 -13.22 -3.17
C LEU A 355 -0.79 -12.16 -2.46
N PRO A 356 -1.42 -11.15 -1.82
CA PRO A 356 -2.87 -11.03 -1.59
C PRO A 356 -3.69 -10.57 -2.80
N THR A 357 -4.99 -10.88 -2.73
CA THR A 357 -6.01 -10.52 -3.72
C THR A 357 -6.09 -9.02 -4.00
N VAL A 358 -6.60 -8.71 -5.19
CA VAL A 358 -6.97 -7.36 -5.62
C VAL A 358 -7.92 -6.70 -4.61
N CYS A 359 -7.70 -5.42 -4.33
CA CYS A 359 -8.52 -4.61 -3.45
C CYS A 359 -9.02 -3.39 -4.24
N SER A 360 -10.29 -3.39 -4.63
CA SER A 360 -10.87 -2.30 -5.42
C SER A 360 -10.86 -0.96 -4.67
N GLU A 361 -10.95 -0.95 -3.34
CA GLU A 361 -10.80 0.28 -2.54
C GLU A 361 -9.39 0.81 -2.63
N ALA A 362 -8.39 -0.08 -2.66
CA ALA A 362 -7.03 0.34 -2.89
C ALA A 362 -7.00 1.15 -4.18
N ALA A 363 -7.51 0.58 -5.29
CA ALA A 363 -7.57 1.21 -6.62
C ALA A 363 -8.09 2.66 -6.56
N VAL A 364 -9.21 2.86 -5.88
CA VAL A 364 -9.83 4.17 -5.66
C VAL A 364 -8.95 5.09 -4.82
N TRP A 365 -8.40 4.60 -3.71
CA TRP A 365 -7.67 5.42 -2.74
C TRP A 365 -6.38 6.01 -3.29
N THR A 366 -5.68 5.31 -4.17
CA THR A 366 -4.39 5.78 -4.70
C THR A 366 -4.43 6.03 -6.20
N SER A 367 -5.62 6.04 -6.82
CA SER A 367 -5.80 6.26 -8.25
C SER A 367 -4.86 5.39 -9.12
N SER A 368 -4.60 4.16 -8.68
CA SER A 368 -3.66 3.24 -9.31
C SER A 368 -4.37 1.92 -9.61
N PRO A 369 -4.43 1.47 -10.86
CA PRO A 369 -5.14 0.23 -11.21
C PRO A 369 -4.42 -1.03 -10.73
N GLN A 370 -5.15 -1.97 -10.15
CA GLN A 370 -4.72 -3.29 -9.67
C GLN A 370 -5.19 -4.47 -10.52
N SER A 371 -6.25 -4.31 -11.31
CA SER A 371 -6.72 -5.40 -12.17
C SER A 371 -7.63 -4.93 -13.28
N PHE A 372 -7.93 -5.84 -14.22
CA PHE A 372 -8.95 -5.63 -15.25
C PHE A 372 -10.37 -5.38 -14.68
N MET A 373 -10.60 -5.66 -13.39
CA MET A 373 -11.88 -5.42 -12.70
C MET A 373 -12.04 -4.00 -12.16
N ASP A 374 -11.02 -3.14 -12.27
CA ASP A 374 -11.10 -1.79 -11.72
C ASP A 374 -12.07 -0.89 -12.50
N PRO A 375 -12.69 0.10 -11.82
CA PRO A 375 -13.69 1.01 -12.41
C PRO A 375 -13.37 1.56 -13.79
N GLN A 376 -12.11 1.89 -14.04
CA GLN A 376 -11.67 2.52 -15.28
C GLN A 376 -11.69 1.59 -16.50
N TYR A 377 -11.72 0.27 -16.31
CA TYR A 377 -11.77 -0.71 -17.39
C TYR A 377 -13.20 -1.19 -17.67
N HIS A 378 -14.19 -0.74 -16.89
CA HIS A 378 -15.59 -1.01 -17.17
C HIS A 378 -16.11 -0.10 -18.26
N HIS A 379 -16.79 -0.71 -19.22
CA HIS A 379 -17.35 -0.06 -20.39
C HIS A 379 -18.50 -0.91 -20.92
N MET A 380 -19.28 -0.36 -21.86
CA MET A 380 -20.28 -1.12 -22.60
C MET A 380 -19.60 -2.21 -23.43
N ALA A 381 -19.99 -3.48 -23.21
CA ALA A 381 -19.35 -4.63 -23.81
C ALA A 381 -19.47 -4.60 -25.35
N PRO A 382 -18.36 -4.69 -26.11
CA PRO A 382 -18.40 -4.73 -27.55
C PRO A 382 -18.89 -6.10 -28.04
N VAL A 383 -20.05 -6.12 -28.70
CA VAL A 383 -20.59 -7.33 -29.36
C VAL A 383 -20.02 -7.44 -30.76
N LYS A 384 -19.42 -8.59 -31.07
CA LYS A 384 -18.90 -8.93 -32.40
C LYS A 384 -19.67 -10.10 -32.97
N ASN A 385 -20.22 -9.95 -34.16
CA ASN A 385 -20.82 -11.08 -34.87
C ASN A 385 -19.72 -11.89 -35.57
N ILE A 386 -19.53 -13.14 -35.16
CA ILE A 386 -18.55 -14.07 -35.71
C ILE A 386 -19.31 -15.34 -36.10
N ASP A 387 -19.26 -15.70 -37.38
CA ASP A 387 -19.97 -16.88 -37.93
C ASP A 387 -21.47 -16.92 -37.59
N GLY A 388 -22.12 -15.75 -37.55
CA GLY A 388 -23.54 -15.61 -37.21
C GLY A 388 -23.86 -15.69 -35.72
N LEU A 389 -22.86 -15.80 -34.85
CA LEU A 389 -22.99 -15.79 -33.41
C LEU A 389 -22.55 -14.44 -32.85
N ASP A 390 -23.33 -13.91 -31.90
CA ASP A 390 -22.94 -12.71 -31.17
C ASP A 390 -21.98 -13.09 -30.05
N MET A 391 -20.76 -12.56 -30.14
CA MET A 391 -19.65 -12.87 -29.25
C MET A 391 -19.24 -11.63 -28.47
N ILE A 392 -18.88 -11.80 -27.20
CA ILE A 392 -18.28 -10.75 -26.37
C ILE A 392 -16.92 -11.21 -25.81
N PRO A 393 -16.01 -10.30 -25.47
CA PRO A 393 -14.81 -10.63 -24.72
C PRO A 393 -15.15 -11.30 -23.38
N ARG A 394 -14.40 -12.34 -23.02
CA ARG A 394 -14.53 -12.99 -21.71
C ARG A 394 -14.29 -12.01 -20.57
N GLU A 395 -13.43 -11.01 -20.77
CA GLU A 395 -13.17 -9.99 -19.75
C GLU A 395 -14.43 -9.17 -19.42
N ASP A 396 -15.28 -8.90 -20.41
CA ASP A 396 -16.51 -8.13 -20.22
C ASP A 396 -17.62 -8.99 -19.63
N GLU A 397 -17.64 -10.29 -19.95
CA GLU A 397 -18.45 -11.26 -19.21
C GLU A 397 -18.11 -11.21 -17.71
N PHE A 398 -16.83 -11.30 -17.34
CA PHE A 398 -16.40 -11.31 -15.94
C PHE A 398 -16.72 -9.99 -15.23
N ARG A 399 -16.50 -8.85 -15.89
CA ARG A 399 -16.87 -7.53 -15.38
C ARG A 399 -18.37 -7.42 -15.12
N LEU A 400 -19.20 -7.89 -16.05
CA LEU A 400 -20.65 -7.87 -15.92
C LEU A 400 -21.13 -8.84 -14.83
N LEU A 401 -20.56 -10.05 -14.73
CA LEU A 401 -20.86 -10.99 -13.63
C LEU A 401 -20.59 -10.35 -12.27
N PHE A 402 -19.46 -9.63 -12.14
CA PHE A 402 -19.12 -8.94 -10.91
C PHE A 402 -20.07 -7.79 -10.60
N ILE A 403 -20.41 -6.94 -11.58
CA ILE A 403 -21.28 -5.78 -11.33
C ILE A 403 -22.73 -6.20 -11.05
N THR A 404 -23.23 -7.20 -11.78
CA THR A 404 -24.64 -7.60 -11.73
C THR A 404 -24.97 -8.49 -10.53
N ASP A 405 -23.97 -8.98 -9.79
CA ASP A 405 -24.15 -9.63 -8.48
C ASP A 405 -24.34 -8.59 -7.36
N GLU A 406 -25.51 -7.94 -7.36
CA GLU A 406 -25.87 -6.88 -6.42
C GLU A 406 -25.78 -7.34 -4.96
N ASP A 407 -26.27 -8.55 -4.68
CA ASP A 407 -26.26 -9.16 -3.34
C ASP A 407 -24.91 -9.78 -2.95
N SER A 408 -23.92 -9.75 -3.85
CA SER A 408 -22.56 -10.26 -3.63
C SER A 408 -22.53 -11.74 -3.18
N GLN A 409 -23.46 -12.56 -3.68
CA GLN A 409 -23.62 -13.96 -3.26
C GLN A 409 -22.64 -14.89 -3.99
N ALA A 410 -22.40 -14.66 -5.28
CA ALA A 410 -21.60 -15.53 -6.13
C ALA A 410 -20.22 -14.93 -6.44
N TYR A 411 -20.19 -13.63 -6.69
CA TYR A 411 -19.09 -12.85 -7.23
C TYR A 411 -18.71 -11.68 -6.32
N GLY A 412 -18.98 -11.79 -5.01
CA GLY A 412 -18.75 -10.73 -4.02
C GLY A 412 -17.30 -10.24 -3.89
N ASN A 413 -16.32 -11.08 -4.22
CA ASN A 413 -14.92 -10.69 -4.35
C ASN A 413 -14.49 -10.72 -5.82
N PRO A 414 -13.59 -9.83 -6.26
CA PRO A 414 -12.98 -9.94 -7.58
C PRO A 414 -12.14 -11.24 -7.68
N PRO A 415 -11.84 -11.70 -8.90
CA PRO A 415 -10.91 -12.81 -9.10
C PRO A 415 -9.55 -12.55 -8.44
N ILE A 416 -8.88 -13.64 -8.03
CA ILE A 416 -7.54 -13.57 -7.44
C ILE A 416 -6.51 -13.08 -8.47
N SER A 417 -6.63 -13.55 -9.72
CA SER A 417 -5.77 -13.12 -10.83
C SER A 417 -6.12 -11.68 -11.24
N PRO A 418 -5.13 -10.77 -11.32
CA PRO A 418 -5.35 -9.40 -11.79
C PRO A 418 -5.44 -9.28 -13.32
N TYR A 419 -4.99 -10.30 -14.06
CA TYR A 419 -4.99 -10.32 -15.53
C TYR A 419 -6.36 -10.73 -16.08
N PRO A 420 -6.80 -10.15 -17.21
CA PRO A 420 -8.06 -10.51 -17.85
C PRO A 420 -8.07 -11.94 -18.41
N PRO A 421 -9.26 -12.56 -18.55
CA PRO A 421 -9.40 -13.83 -19.25
C PRO A 421 -9.20 -13.62 -20.75
N PHE A 422 -8.68 -14.65 -21.43
CA PHE A 422 -8.54 -14.63 -22.88
C PHE A 422 -9.82 -15.13 -23.58
N GLY A 423 -9.94 -14.77 -24.85
CA GLY A 423 -10.95 -15.32 -25.75
C GLY A 423 -12.31 -14.61 -25.71
N LEU A 424 -13.25 -15.22 -26.42
CA LEU A 424 -14.60 -14.72 -26.61
C LEU A 424 -15.61 -15.76 -26.10
N VAL A 425 -16.81 -15.29 -25.75
CA VAL A 425 -17.94 -16.14 -25.38
C VAL A 425 -19.17 -15.76 -26.20
N ASN A 426 -19.93 -16.77 -26.63
CA ASN A 426 -21.23 -16.55 -27.26
C ASN A 426 -22.19 -15.98 -26.22
N VAL A 427 -22.86 -14.88 -26.54
CA VAL A 427 -23.87 -14.23 -25.70
C VAL A 427 -24.94 -15.22 -25.24
N GLN A 428 -25.27 -16.23 -26.04
CA GLN A 428 -26.25 -17.27 -25.68
C GLN A 428 -25.76 -18.24 -24.61
N ASN A 429 -24.46 -18.27 -24.31
CA ASN A 429 -23.84 -19.12 -23.30
C ASN A 429 -23.53 -18.36 -21.99
N THR A 430 -23.70 -17.03 -21.96
CA THR A 430 -23.47 -16.22 -20.75
C THR A 430 -24.67 -16.27 -19.80
N SER A 431 -24.49 -15.85 -18.55
CA SER A 431 -25.60 -15.75 -17.59
C SER A 431 -26.67 -14.74 -18.04
N LEU A 432 -27.91 -14.91 -17.58
CA LEU A 432 -29.00 -13.99 -17.95
C LEU A 432 -28.69 -12.54 -17.55
N GLY A 433 -28.05 -12.34 -16.40
CA GLY A 433 -27.60 -11.03 -15.93
C GLY A 433 -26.65 -10.36 -16.92
N VAL A 434 -25.65 -11.09 -17.43
CA VAL A 434 -24.75 -10.59 -18.46
C VAL A 434 -25.54 -10.15 -19.70
N ARG A 435 -26.43 -11.00 -20.22
CA ARG A 435 -27.23 -10.70 -21.43
C ARG A 435 -28.09 -9.44 -21.28
N LEU A 436 -28.76 -9.29 -20.13
CA LEU A 436 -29.63 -8.15 -19.86
C LEU A 436 -28.85 -6.83 -19.76
N HIS A 437 -27.60 -6.90 -19.33
CA HIS A 437 -26.76 -5.74 -19.04
C HIS A 437 -25.70 -5.44 -20.12
N LEU A 438 -25.62 -6.23 -21.20
CA LEU A 438 -24.78 -5.93 -22.38
C LEU A 438 -24.92 -4.50 -22.93
N PRO A 439 -26.13 -3.94 -23.11
CA PRO A 439 -26.28 -2.59 -23.66
C PRO A 439 -26.04 -1.48 -22.64
N CYS A 440 -25.67 -1.81 -21.40
CA CYS A 440 -25.49 -0.84 -20.33
C CYS A 440 -24.01 -0.49 -20.13
N ASP A 441 -23.72 0.78 -19.88
CA ASP A 441 -22.38 1.25 -19.48
C ASP A 441 -22.26 1.28 -17.95
N HIS A 442 -22.27 0.09 -17.34
CA HIS A 442 -22.16 -0.01 -15.88
C HIS A 442 -20.72 0.18 -15.43
N ARG A 443 -20.49 1.09 -14.47
CA ARG A 443 -19.16 1.30 -13.87
C ARG A 443 -19.26 1.40 -12.35
N PRO A 444 -18.43 0.70 -11.58
CA PRO A 444 -18.43 0.82 -10.14
C PRO A 444 -17.81 2.16 -9.73
N GLU A 445 -18.56 2.99 -9.02
CA GLU A 445 -18.10 4.26 -8.46
C GLU A 445 -18.07 4.20 -6.94
N TYR A 446 -16.98 4.64 -6.32
CA TYR A 446 -16.94 4.75 -4.86
C TYR A 446 -17.97 5.77 -4.37
N HIS A 447 -18.77 5.38 -3.38
CA HIS A 447 -19.79 6.23 -2.78
C HIS A 447 -19.44 6.61 -1.34
N SER A 448 -19.33 5.61 -0.46
CA SER A 448 -19.08 5.80 0.97
C SER A 448 -18.50 4.53 1.59
N TRP A 449 -17.88 4.73 2.74
CA TRP A 449 -17.65 3.74 3.76
C TRP A 449 -18.88 3.61 4.66
N GLU A 450 -19.42 2.40 4.82
CA GLU A 450 -20.46 2.13 5.80
C GLU A 450 -19.87 1.39 7.00
N TRP A 451 -19.89 2.05 8.15
CA TRP A 451 -19.43 1.51 9.42
C TRP A 451 -20.59 0.82 10.13
N VAL A 452 -20.50 -0.49 10.33
CA VAL A 452 -21.51 -1.22 11.12
C VAL A 452 -21.12 -1.17 12.60
N CYS A 453 -21.90 -0.43 13.40
CA CYS A 453 -21.72 -0.35 14.85
C CYS A 453 -22.26 -1.61 15.55
N GLU A 454 -21.83 -1.84 16.80
CA GLU A 454 -22.26 -3.01 17.60
C GLU A 454 -23.78 -3.08 17.82
N ASN A 455 -24.46 -1.93 17.81
CA ASN A 455 -25.91 -1.82 17.88
C ASN A 455 -26.62 -2.08 16.55
N GLY A 456 -25.90 -2.50 15.51
CA GLY A 456 -26.42 -2.75 14.17
C GLY A 456 -26.73 -1.49 13.34
N LYS A 457 -26.51 -0.28 13.88
CA LYS A 457 -26.67 0.95 13.10
C LYS A 457 -25.48 1.12 12.15
N GLY A 458 -25.79 1.40 10.89
CA GLY A 458 -24.81 1.84 9.90
C GLY A 458 -24.49 3.33 10.09
N LEU A 459 -23.22 3.69 10.01
CA LEU A 459 -22.76 5.07 9.92
C LEU A 459 -22.02 5.25 8.59
N SER A 460 -22.58 6.09 7.73
CA SER A 460 -21.99 6.43 6.44
C SER A 460 -20.88 7.48 6.63
N ASP A 461 -19.71 7.16 6.11
CA ASP A 461 -18.56 8.03 6.00
C ASP A 461 -18.22 8.15 4.52
N PHE A 462 -18.48 9.30 3.93
CA PHE A 462 -18.21 9.53 2.51
C PHE A 462 -16.69 9.57 2.21
N GLY A 463 -15.85 9.48 3.23
CA GLY A 463 -14.40 9.53 3.09
C GLY A 463 -13.97 10.87 2.50
N MET A 464 -13.04 10.80 1.55
CA MET A 464 -12.47 11.99 0.91
C MET A 464 -13.44 12.49 -0.16
N SER A 465 -14.13 13.61 0.14
CA SER A 465 -15.08 14.34 -0.70
C SER A 465 -14.76 14.32 -2.21
N TYR A 466 -15.25 13.33 -2.94
CA TYR A 466 -15.40 13.35 -4.41
C TYR A 466 -16.55 14.32 -4.73
N GLY A 467 -16.32 15.63 -4.67
CA GLY A 467 -17.41 16.59 -4.90
C GLY A 467 -17.10 18.07 -4.80
N LEU A 468 -15.98 18.46 -4.19
CA LEU A 468 -15.45 19.81 -4.39
C LEU A 468 -14.51 19.73 -5.59
N LYS A 469 -14.72 20.60 -6.59
CA LYS A 469 -13.81 20.78 -7.72
C LYS A 469 -12.40 21.02 -7.17
N LEU A 470 -11.60 19.95 -7.08
CA LEU A 470 -10.18 20.09 -6.78
C LEU A 470 -9.51 20.77 -7.98
N PRO A 471 -8.61 21.73 -7.75
CA PRO A 471 -7.60 22.06 -8.76
C PRO A 471 -6.90 20.74 -9.14
N LYS A 472 -6.71 20.51 -10.44
CA LYS A 472 -6.03 19.35 -11.07
C LYS A 472 -5.26 18.46 -10.06
N ALA A 473 -5.83 17.28 -9.82
CA ALA A 473 -5.40 16.31 -8.83
C ALA A 473 -3.88 16.07 -8.79
N THR A 474 -3.29 16.38 -7.63
CA THR A 474 -2.24 15.54 -7.02
C THR A 474 -2.97 14.70 -5.98
N SER A 475 -2.80 13.38 -6.00
CA SER A 475 -3.48 12.51 -5.03
C SER A 475 -2.93 12.85 -3.64
N ILE A 476 -3.81 13.02 -2.65
CA ILE A 476 -3.41 13.30 -1.25
C ILE A 476 -2.58 12.13 -0.66
N VAL A 477 -2.57 10.97 -1.32
CA VAL A 477 -1.76 9.80 -0.95
C VAL A 477 -0.35 9.84 -1.54
N ASP A 478 -0.06 10.82 -2.42
CA ASP A 478 1.25 11.00 -3.03
C ASP A 478 2.13 11.80 -2.07
N ILE A 479 2.77 11.11 -1.12
CA ILE A 479 3.76 11.73 -0.21
C ILE A 479 4.93 12.33 -1.01
N LEU A 480 5.17 11.85 -2.25
CA LEU A 480 6.03 12.50 -3.24
C LEU A 480 5.24 12.77 -4.54
N PRO A 481 5.28 14.01 -5.08
CA PRO A 481 4.83 14.26 -6.44
C PRO A 481 5.64 13.39 -7.42
N SER A 482 4.93 12.69 -8.31
CA SER A 482 5.49 11.83 -9.36
C SER A 482 6.62 12.52 -10.13
N ALA A 483 6.49 13.84 -10.36
CA ALA A 483 7.44 14.64 -11.12
C ALA A 483 8.83 14.71 -10.48
N SER A 484 8.96 14.67 -9.14
CA SER A 484 10.27 14.84 -8.47
C SER A 484 11.14 13.60 -8.56
N ILE A 485 10.55 12.40 -8.60
CA ILE A 485 11.27 11.15 -8.89
C ILE A 485 11.54 11.03 -10.40
N VAL A 486 10.62 11.52 -11.25
CA VAL A 486 10.65 11.31 -12.71
C VAL A 486 11.55 12.30 -13.46
N THR A 487 11.83 13.49 -12.92
CA THR A 487 12.66 14.51 -13.61
C THR A 487 14.17 14.31 -13.45
N ALA A 488 14.61 13.32 -12.68
CA ALA A 488 16.01 12.96 -12.56
C ALA A 488 16.31 11.69 -13.37
N ILE A 489 17.13 11.85 -14.42
CA ILE A 489 17.92 10.82 -15.13
C ILE A 489 17.37 10.47 -16.52
N THR A 490 18.01 11.10 -17.52
CA THR A 490 18.40 10.45 -18.77
C THR A 490 19.13 9.17 -18.40
N ILE A 491 18.48 8.01 -18.58
CA ILE A 491 19.16 6.71 -18.48
C ILE A 491 20.37 6.81 -19.41
N PRO A 492 21.63 6.79 -18.92
CA PRO A 492 22.73 6.59 -19.84
C PRO A 492 22.45 5.25 -20.51
N PRO A 493 22.53 5.15 -21.85
CA PRO A 493 22.36 3.87 -22.50
C PRO A 493 23.29 2.91 -21.79
N VAL A 494 22.76 1.77 -21.34
CA VAL A 494 23.55 0.77 -20.65
C VAL A 494 24.55 0.25 -21.68
N SER A 495 25.70 0.91 -21.79
CA SER A 495 26.86 0.51 -22.57
C SER A 495 27.45 -0.69 -21.83
N GLY A 496 26.81 -1.85 -22.01
CA GLY A 496 27.07 -3.04 -21.21
C GLY A 496 25.83 -3.91 -20.97
N ALA A 497 24.62 -3.44 -21.28
CA ALA A 497 23.55 -4.35 -21.61
C ALA A 497 23.97 -4.95 -22.95
N SER A 498 24.49 -6.18 -22.94
CA SER A 498 24.11 -7.05 -24.04
C SER A 498 22.62 -6.83 -24.19
N LEU A 499 22.19 -6.32 -25.35
CA LEU A 499 20.83 -6.48 -25.84
C LEU A 499 20.40 -7.83 -25.30
N VAL A 500 19.36 -7.85 -24.46
CA VAL A 500 18.69 -9.10 -24.09
C VAL A 500 18.61 -9.85 -25.40
N GLN A 501 19.41 -10.92 -25.55
CA GLN A 501 19.38 -11.69 -26.77
C GLN A 501 17.91 -12.07 -26.92
N PRO A 502 17.31 -11.97 -28.13
CA PRO A 502 15.96 -12.47 -28.31
C PRO A 502 15.96 -13.87 -27.72
N ILE A 503 15.16 -14.05 -26.65
CA ILE A 503 15.17 -15.27 -25.85
C ILE A 503 14.87 -16.38 -26.85
N THR A 504 15.90 -17.18 -27.12
CA THR A 504 15.90 -18.22 -28.13
C THR A 504 15.14 -19.38 -27.55
N ASP A 505 13.95 -19.69 -28.07
CA ASP A 505 13.13 -20.90 -27.83
C ASP A 505 13.37 -21.60 -26.48
N GLN A 506 13.42 -20.81 -25.40
CA GLN A 506 13.52 -21.34 -24.06
C GLN A 506 12.07 -21.53 -23.63
N GLU A 507 11.67 -22.79 -23.39
CA GLU A 507 10.36 -23.10 -22.81
C GLU A 507 10.18 -22.19 -21.59
N PHE A 508 9.32 -21.19 -21.73
CA PHE A 508 8.98 -20.33 -20.62
C PHE A 508 8.32 -21.21 -19.56
N ASP A 509 8.69 -21.00 -18.30
CA ASP A 509 7.98 -21.60 -17.18
C ASP A 509 6.53 -21.10 -17.18
N GLU A 510 5.62 -21.88 -17.78
CA GLU A 510 4.20 -21.56 -17.93
C GLU A 510 3.44 -21.63 -16.59
N SER A 511 4.10 -22.01 -15.49
CA SER A 511 3.43 -22.19 -14.19
C SER A 511 2.69 -20.94 -13.71
N VAL A 512 3.22 -19.74 -13.98
CA VAL A 512 2.57 -18.48 -13.59
C VAL A 512 1.31 -18.25 -14.42
N SER A 513 1.36 -18.46 -15.74
CA SER A 513 0.19 -18.44 -16.62
C SER A 513 -0.85 -19.50 -16.23
N GLU A 514 -0.43 -20.70 -15.89
CA GLU A 514 -1.31 -21.78 -15.42
C GLU A 514 -2.03 -21.38 -14.12
N ILE A 515 -1.27 -20.88 -13.13
CA ILE A 515 -1.84 -20.43 -11.85
C ILE A 515 -2.80 -19.25 -12.07
N ALA A 516 -2.43 -18.27 -12.91
CA ALA A 516 -3.28 -17.11 -13.22
C ALA A 516 -4.59 -17.55 -13.85
N THR A 517 -4.51 -18.41 -14.88
CA THR A 517 -5.66 -18.96 -15.60
C THR A 517 -6.55 -19.77 -14.66
N ARG A 518 -5.97 -20.72 -13.91
CA ARG A 518 -6.71 -21.54 -12.95
C ARG A 518 -7.41 -20.68 -11.91
N ASN A 519 -6.71 -19.71 -11.31
CA ASN A 519 -7.28 -18.84 -10.28
C ASN A 519 -8.40 -17.96 -10.83
N LEU A 520 -8.30 -17.54 -12.09
CA LEU A 520 -9.31 -16.74 -12.76
C LEU A 520 -10.55 -17.56 -13.11
N PHE A 521 -10.41 -18.68 -13.82
CA PHE A 521 -11.55 -19.50 -14.23
C PHE A 521 -12.17 -20.30 -13.08
N SER A 522 -11.43 -20.55 -11.99
CA SER A 522 -12.04 -21.09 -10.76
C SER A 522 -13.10 -20.15 -10.17
N TRP A 523 -12.98 -18.84 -10.42
CA TRP A 523 -13.91 -17.82 -9.92
C TRP A 523 -15.32 -18.01 -10.50
N THR A 524 -15.45 -18.37 -11.78
CA THR A 524 -16.74 -18.71 -12.41
C THR A 524 -17.14 -20.16 -12.16
N PHE A 525 -16.17 -21.09 -12.14
CA PHE A 525 -16.42 -22.52 -11.98
C PHE A 525 -17.27 -22.87 -10.74
N PHE A 526 -16.99 -22.26 -9.58
CA PHE A 526 -17.74 -22.57 -8.36
C PHE A 526 -19.20 -22.09 -8.39
N ALA A 527 -19.50 -21.05 -9.16
CA ALA A 527 -20.84 -20.49 -9.28
C ALA A 527 -21.63 -21.11 -10.45
N GLU A 528 -20.96 -21.39 -11.58
CA GLU A 528 -21.61 -21.74 -12.85
C GLU A 528 -21.25 -23.16 -13.36
N GLY A 529 -20.29 -23.85 -12.73
CA GLY A 529 -19.79 -25.14 -13.19
C GLY A 529 -18.83 -25.05 -14.39
N VAL A 530 -18.47 -26.19 -15.00
CA VAL A 530 -17.64 -26.22 -16.23
C VAL A 530 -18.54 -26.05 -17.44
N ARG A 531 -18.30 -25.02 -18.26
CA ARG A 531 -19.01 -24.85 -19.53
C ARG A 531 -18.50 -25.81 -20.61
N ALA A 532 -19.32 -26.11 -21.60
CA ALA A 532 -18.94 -27.05 -22.66
C ALA A 532 -17.69 -26.58 -23.44
N GLU A 533 -17.59 -25.28 -23.70
CA GLU A 533 -16.41 -24.65 -24.32
C GLU A 533 -15.14 -24.67 -23.46
N GLU A 534 -15.26 -24.86 -22.13
CA GLU A 534 -14.14 -24.85 -21.19
C GLU A 534 -13.56 -26.26 -20.96
N LYS A 535 -14.22 -27.31 -21.45
CA LYS A 535 -13.73 -28.70 -21.34
C LYS A 535 -12.57 -29.02 -22.29
N VAL A 536 -12.26 -28.12 -23.23
CA VAL A 536 -11.28 -28.30 -24.30
C VAL A 536 -10.00 -27.47 -24.06
N LEU A 537 -10.02 -26.60 -23.05
CA LEU A 537 -8.88 -25.85 -22.52
C LEU A 537 -8.15 -26.70 -21.47
#